data_AF-A0A328IUT9-F1
#
_entry.id   AF-A0A328IUT9-F1
#
_cell.length_a   1.000
_cell.length_b   1.000
_cell.length_c   1.000
_cell.angle_alpha   90.00
_cell.angle_beta   90.00
_cell.angle_gamma   90.00
#
_symmetry.space_group_name_H-M   'P 1'
#
loop_
_entity.id
_entity.type
_entity.pdbx_description
1 polymer ?
#
loop_
_entity_poly.entity_id
_entity_poly.type
_entity_poly.pdbx_seq_one_letter_code
_entity_poly.pdbx_strand_id
1 'polypeptide(L)'
;MRIDVLDKGFVELVDRMGDDYSAVQAARVSYGKGLTSKDRDDRLIRYLMEHGHHSPFEHIVFKFHLKLPIFVMRQLVRHRIASINERSGRYTEFSDEWYLPDSIRTPD
;
A
#
# COMPACT_ATOMS: atom_id res chain seq x y z
N MET A 1 3.63 0.21 -12.37
CA MET A 1 3.85 1.67 -12.18
C MET A 1 4.98 1.83 -11.19
N ARG A 2 6.01 2.63 -11.50
CA ARG A 2 7.15 2.87 -10.61
C ARG A 2 7.33 4.37 -10.39
N ILE A 3 7.60 4.74 -9.14
CA ILE A 3 7.89 6.11 -8.73
C ILE A 3 9.21 6.07 -7.97
N ASP A 4 10.18 6.86 -8.41
CA ASP A 4 11.45 7.01 -7.70
C ASP A 4 11.27 7.94 -6.50
N VAL A 5 11.91 7.61 -5.37
CA VAL A 5 11.72 8.26 -4.07
C VAL A 5 13.07 8.40 -3.37
N LEU A 6 13.31 9.55 -2.72
CA LEU A 6 14.63 9.96 -2.24
C LEU A 6 15.63 10.07 -3.41
N ASP A 7 16.91 9.88 -3.14
CA ASP A 7 17.98 9.98 -4.12
C ASP A 7 18.17 8.70 -4.96
N LYS A 8 17.90 7.51 -4.38
CA LYS A 8 18.18 6.21 -5.01
C LYS A 8 17.11 5.12 -4.78
N GLY A 9 16.04 5.46 -4.06
CA GLY A 9 14.95 4.55 -3.71
C GLY A 9 13.82 4.55 -4.73
N PHE A 10 12.86 3.65 -4.55
CA PHE A 10 11.64 3.63 -5.36
C PHE A 10 10.51 2.85 -4.68
N VAL A 11 9.30 3.11 -5.16
CA VAL A 11 8.09 2.32 -4.92
C VAL A 11 7.57 1.82 -6.27
N GLU A 12 7.46 0.51 -6.42
CA GLU A 12 6.97 -0.12 -7.63
C GLU A 12 5.76 -1.00 -7.32
N LEU A 13 4.64 -0.75 -8.03
CA LEU A 13 3.49 -1.64 -8.00
C LEU A 13 3.80 -2.89 -8.84
N VAL A 14 3.93 -4.03 -8.16
CA VAL A 14 4.16 -5.33 -8.80
C VAL A 14 2.85 -5.96 -9.23
N ASP A 15 1.83 -5.87 -8.37
CA ASP A 15 0.56 -6.56 -8.59
C ASP A 15 -0.56 -5.92 -7.76
N ARG A 16 -1.80 -6.12 -8.20
CA ARG A 16 -3.00 -5.65 -7.53
C ARG A 16 -4.11 -6.68 -7.71
N MET A 17 -4.72 -7.08 -6.61
CA MET A 17 -5.96 -7.84 -6.59
C MET A 17 -7.11 -6.90 -6.25
N GLY A 18 -8.13 -6.90 -7.10
CA GLY A 18 -9.33 -6.09 -6.92
C GLY A 18 -9.16 -4.61 -7.26
N ASP A 19 -10.26 -3.90 -7.09
CA ASP A 19 -10.47 -2.48 -7.37
C ASP A 19 -11.73 -2.00 -6.62
N ASP A 20 -12.20 -0.80 -6.92
CA ASP A 20 -13.39 -0.21 -6.31
C ASP A 20 -14.63 -1.13 -6.40
N TYR A 21 -14.77 -1.90 -7.49
CA TYR A 21 -15.86 -2.86 -7.64
C TYR A 21 -15.77 -4.01 -6.65
N SER A 22 -14.56 -4.40 -6.25
CA SER A 22 -14.33 -5.45 -5.26
C SER A 22 -14.87 -5.06 -3.89
N ALA A 23 -14.67 -3.80 -3.47
CA ALA A 23 -15.24 -3.28 -2.23
C ALA A 23 -16.78 -3.21 -2.30
N VAL A 24 -17.34 -2.74 -3.43
CA VAL A 24 -18.80 -2.68 -3.63
C VAL A 24 -19.42 -4.08 -3.61
N GLN A 25 -18.81 -5.05 -4.28
CA GLN A 25 -19.27 -6.43 -4.29
C GLN A 25 -19.22 -7.04 -2.89
N ALA A 26 -18.11 -6.88 -2.17
CA ALA A 26 -17.96 -7.37 -0.80
C ALA A 26 -19.02 -6.74 0.13
N ALA A 27 -19.31 -5.45 0.00
CA ALA A 27 -20.31 -4.78 0.82
C ALA A 27 -21.75 -5.24 0.52
N ARG A 28 -22.05 -5.59 -0.74
CA ARG A 28 -23.41 -5.98 -1.15
C ARG A 28 -23.69 -7.48 -1.06
N VAL A 29 -22.69 -8.31 -0.75
CA VAL A 29 -22.88 -9.76 -0.59
C VAL A 29 -23.99 -10.07 0.43
N SER A 30 -24.12 -9.25 1.48
CA SER A 30 -25.17 -9.35 2.50
C SER A 30 -26.60 -9.13 1.97
N TYR A 31 -26.76 -8.47 0.82
CA TYR A 31 -28.05 -8.13 0.23
C TYR A 31 -28.35 -8.91 -1.07
N GLY A 32 -27.47 -9.83 -1.47
CA GLY A 32 -27.62 -10.64 -2.69
C GLY A 32 -27.67 -9.82 -3.99
N LYS A 33 -27.20 -8.55 -3.96
CA LYS A 33 -27.19 -7.65 -5.12
C LYS A 33 -25.76 -7.44 -5.60
N GLY A 34 -25.54 -7.48 -6.91
CA GLY A 34 -24.25 -7.19 -7.52
C GLY A 34 -24.01 -5.68 -7.75
N LEU A 35 -23.19 -5.38 -8.74
CA LEU A 35 -22.99 -4.02 -9.24
C LEU A 35 -24.30 -3.39 -9.71
N THR A 36 -24.40 -2.07 -9.61
CA THR A 36 -25.59 -1.33 -10.04
C THR A 36 -25.22 -0.31 -11.10
N SER A 37 -25.20 0.98 -10.77
CA SER A 37 -24.67 2.04 -11.61
C SER A 37 -23.45 2.67 -10.96
N LYS A 38 -22.53 3.20 -11.76
CA LYS A 38 -21.30 3.85 -11.28
C LYS A 38 -21.57 4.88 -10.19
N ASP A 39 -22.53 5.79 -10.40
CA ASP A 39 -22.85 6.83 -9.40
C ASP A 39 -23.35 6.25 -8.07
N ARG A 40 -24.09 5.13 -8.09
CA ARG A 40 -24.57 4.47 -6.87
C ARG A 40 -23.43 3.75 -6.16
N ASP A 41 -22.54 3.14 -6.93
CA ASP A 41 -21.38 2.40 -6.44
C ASP A 41 -20.37 3.37 -5.80
N ASP A 42 -20.09 4.52 -6.43
CA ASP A 42 -19.27 5.59 -5.87
C ASP A 42 -19.87 6.18 -4.58
N ARG A 43 -21.18 6.40 -4.55
CA ARG A 43 -21.88 6.84 -3.33
C ARG A 43 -21.77 5.81 -2.21
N LEU A 44 -21.85 4.52 -2.53
CA LEU A 44 -21.69 3.46 -1.54
C LEU A 44 -20.28 3.46 -0.96
N ILE A 45 -19.23 3.57 -1.79
CA ILE A 45 -17.84 3.64 -1.31
C ILE A 45 -17.64 4.80 -0.33
N ARG A 46 -18.15 5.99 -0.67
CA ARG A 46 -18.08 7.16 0.22
C ARG A 46 -18.82 6.92 1.53
N TYR A 47 -20.04 6.39 1.46
CA TYR A 47 -20.82 6.05 2.64
C TYR A 47 -20.08 5.06 3.55
N LEU A 48 -19.49 3.99 2.99
CA LEU A 48 -18.73 3.00 3.77
C LEU A 48 -17.54 3.65 4.49
N MET A 49 -16.79 4.51 3.79
CA MET A 49 -15.64 5.22 4.37
C MET A 49 -16.06 6.18 5.49
N GLU A 50 -17.10 6.99 5.26
CA GLU A 50 -17.61 7.98 6.24
C GLU A 50 -18.14 7.33 7.52
N HIS A 51 -18.66 6.10 7.43
CA HIS A 51 -19.26 5.38 8.57
C HIS A 51 -18.33 4.33 9.17
N GLY A 52 -17.06 4.27 8.75
CA GLY A 52 -16.07 3.34 9.33
C GLY A 52 -16.29 1.88 8.97
N HIS A 53 -17.03 1.59 7.89
CA HIS A 53 -17.22 0.23 7.39
C HIS A 53 -16.03 -0.20 6.54
N HIS A 54 -14.95 -0.61 7.21
CA HIS A 54 -13.66 -0.84 6.56
C HIS A 54 -13.46 -2.25 5.97
N SER A 55 -14.19 -3.26 6.44
CA SER A 55 -13.99 -4.65 6.00
C SER A 55 -14.16 -4.89 4.49
N PRO A 56 -15.05 -4.20 3.74
CA PRO A 56 -15.11 -4.36 2.28
C PRO A 56 -13.81 -3.95 1.58
N PHE A 57 -13.03 -3.03 2.14
CA PHE A 57 -11.77 -2.57 1.55
C PHE A 57 -10.61 -3.57 1.76
N GLU A 58 -10.73 -4.52 2.69
CA GLU A 58 -9.74 -5.57 2.91
C GLU A 58 -9.65 -6.56 1.72
N HIS A 59 -10.67 -6.58 0.86
CA HIS A 59 -10.69 -7.38 -0.37
C HIS A 59 -9.83 -6.78 -1.51
N ILE A 60 -9.30 -5.58 -1.33
CA ILE A 60 -8.39 -4.94 -2.28
C ILE A 60 -6.97 -5.07 -1.74
N VAL A 61 -6.10 -5.75 -2.47
CA VAL A 61 -4.75 -6.09 -2.02
C VAL A 61 -3.72 -5.58 -3.02
N PHE A 62 -2.68 -4.94 -2.51
CA PHE A 62 -1.55 -4.44 -3.31
C PHE A 62 -0.27 -5.16 -2.93
N LYS A 63 0.57 -5.43 -3.94
CA LYS A 63 1.92 -5.96 -3.76
C LYS A 63 2.92 -4.96 -4.33
N PHE A 64 3.83 -4.53 -3.49
CA PHE A 64 4.85 -3.54 -3.85
C PHE A 64 6.25 -4.15 -3.79
N HIS A 65 7.11 -3.67 -4.69
CA HIS A 65 8.55 -3.82 -4.62
C HIS A 65 9.12 -2.47 -4.21
N LEU A 66 9.82 -2.47 -3.07
CA LEU A 66 10.31 -1.26 -2.45
C LEU A 66 11.84 -1.31 -2.36
N LYS A 67 12.47 -0.19 -2.68
CA LYS A 67 13.88 0.06 -2.36
C LYS A 67 13.94 1.30 -1.49
N LEU A 68 14.39 1.11 -0.25
CA LEU A 68 14.35 2.13 0.79
C LEU A 68 15.53 1.97 1.76
N PRO A 69 15.91 3.04 2.48
CA PRO A 69 16.94 2.95 3.52
C PRO A 69 16.46 2.10 4.71
N ILE A 70 17.40 1.43 5.39
CA ILE A 70 17.12 0.55 6.53
C ILE A 70 16.33 1.28 7.63
N PHE A 71 16.65 2.55 7.92
CA PHE A 71 15.96 3.29 8.98
C PHE A 71 14.48 3.57 8.65
N VAL A 72 14.13 3.71 7.36
CA VAL A 72 12.73 3.81 6.90
C VAL A 72 12.05 2.45 6.99
N MET A 73 12.76 1.37 6.61
CA MET A 73 12.23 0.00 6.70
C MET A 73 11.87 -0.39 8.14
N ARG A 74 12.68 0.04 9.11
CA ARG A 74 12.41 -0.17 10.55
C ARG A 74 11.13 0.51 11.04
N GLN A 75 10.66 1.55 10.37
CA GLN A 75 9.36 2.15 10.64
C GLN A 75 8.25 1.39 9.90
N LEU A 76 8.48 1.06 8.63
CA LEU A 76 7.50 0.36 7.79
C LEU A 76 7.08 -1.00 8.37
N VAL A 77 8.04 -1.78 8.88
CA VAL A 77 7.79 -3.10 9.47
C VAL A 77 6.90 -3.06 10.73
N ARG A 78 6.63 -1.88 11.29
CA ARG A 78 5.71 -1.71 12.44
C ARG A 78 4.24 -1.87 12.04
N HIS A 79 3.92 -1.77 10.75
CA HIS A 79 2.59 -2.04 10.21
C HIS A 79 2.36 -3.56 10.12
N ARG A 80 1.90 -4.15 11.24
CA ARG A 80 1.77 -5.61 11.42
C ARG A 80 0.74 -6.27 10.51
N ILE A 81 -0.23 -5.52 10.00
CA ILE A 81 -1.28 -6.03 9.10
C ILE A 81 -0.77 -5.88 7.66
N ALA A 82 0.28 -6.64 7.34
CA ALA A 82 0.92 -6.69 6.03
C ALA A 82 1.76 -7.98 5.92
N SER A 83 2.13 -8.36 4.70
CA SER A 83 3.10 -9.43 4.45
C SER A 83 4.36 -8.85 3.82
N ILE A 84 5.52 -9.14 4.39
CA ILE A 84 6.79 -8.50 4.04
C ILE A 84 7.86 -9.58 3.81
N ASN A 85 8.64 -9.41 2.74
CA ASN A 85 9.87 -10.14 2.51
C ASN A 85 10.98 -9.12 2.22
N GLU A 86 12.17 -9.33 2.77
CA GLU A 86 13.30 -8.40 2.68
C GLU A 86 14.57 -9.14 2.26
N ARG A 87 15.42 -8.47 1.47
CA ARG A 87 16.75 -8.97 1.14
C ARG A 87 17.58 -9.12 2.42
N SER A 88 18.08 -10.32 2.68
CA SER A 88 18.84 -10.62 3.89
C SER A 88 20.34 -10.43 3.69
N GLY A 89 20.94 -9.55 4.49
CA GLY A 89 22.39 -9.35 4.54
C GLY A 89 23.17 -10.54 5.08
N ARG A 90 22.48 -11.54 5.64
CA ARG A 90 23.10 -12.80 6.09
C ARG A 90 23.44 -13.74 4.94
N TYR A 91 22.78 -13.58 3.79
CA TYR A 91 22.89 -14.49 2.63
C TYR A 91 23.32 -13.78 1.35
N THR A 92 23.31 -12.46 1.33
CA THR A 92 23.64 -11.69 0.14
C THR A 92 24.45 -10.47 0.55
N GLU A 93 25.61 -10.29 -0.06
CA GLU A 93 26.38 -9.05 0.09
C GLU A 93 25.57 -7.86 -0.42
N PHE A 94 25.61 -6.75 0.31
CA PHE A 94 24.94 -5.53 -0.08
C PHE A 94 25.84 -4.68 -0.97
N SER A 95 25.24 -4.05 -1.98
CA SER A 95 25.91 -3.01 -2.75
C SER A 95 26.18 -1.80 -1.87
N ASP A 96 27.27 -1.08 -2.16
CA ASP A 96 27.64 0.15 -1.47
C ASP A 96 26.73 1.30 -1.89
N GLU A 97 25.52 1.33 -1.32
CA GLU A 97 24.47 2.26 -1.70
C GLU A 97 23.80 2.88 -0.46
N TRP A 98 24.03 4.18 -0.29
CA TRP A 98 23.55 4.95 0.86
C TRP A 98 22.59 6.04 0.42
N TYR A 99 21.58 6.29 1.26
CA TYR A 99 20.76 7.49 1.17
C TYR A 99 21.56 8.71 1.61
N LEU A 100 21.62 9.72 0.75
CA LEU A 100 22.18 11.03 1.05
C LEU A 100 21.06 12.08 0.96
N PRO A 101 20.71 12.75 2.07
CA PRO A 101 19.70 13.80 2.05
C PRO A 101 20.23 15.06 1.34
N ASP A 102 19.37 15.74 0.58
CA ASP A 102 19.72 17.02 -0.06
C ASP A 102 20.03 18.13 0.95
N SER A 103 19.42 18.06 2.13
CA SER A 103 19.70 18.97 3.24
C SER A 103 19.48 18.26 4.58
N ILE A 104 20.26 18.67 5.58
CA ILE A 104 20.06 18.22 6.96
C ILE A 104 19.07 19.17 7.64
N ARG A 105 17.93 18.64 8.08
CA ARG A 105 16.99 19.38 8.91
C ARG A 105 17.62 19.59 10.29
N THR A 106 18.06 20.82 10.56
CA THR A 106 18.40 21.27 11.92
C THR A 106 17.10 21.45 12.70
N PRO A 107 16.93 20.85 13.89
CA PRO A 107 15.82 21.17 14.77
C PRO A 107 15.81 22.67 15.10
N ASP A 108 14.62 23.23 15.25
CA ASP A 108 14.39 24.56 15.82
C ASP A 108 14.77 24.62 17.31
#